data_AF-A0A8J3T8V6-F1
#
_entry.id   AF-A0A8J3T8V6-F1
#
_cell.length_a   1.000
_cell.length_b   1.000
_cell.length_c   1.000
_cell.angle_alpha   90.00
_cell.angle_beta   90.00
_cell.angle_gamma   90.00
#
_symmetry.space_group_name_H-M   'P 1'
#
loop_
_entity.id
_entity.type
_entity.pdbx_description
1 polymer ?
#
loop_
_entity_poly.entity_id
_entity_poly.type
_entity_poly.pdbx_seq_one_letter_code
_entity_poly.pdbx_strand_id
1 'polypeptide(L)'
;MTEPPVPAEASDPRDDPAPLGETVGLLVLSAIAIMLFAWLVGETDGEGPAPLKLVLFGPLGLVFFEVMTNEVWWRRWWGAIPGAAAGLVLYFEGRATLEDIVGASWATPVAYVLAWACFGAVFALASRVPLGRRTSSA
;
A
#
# COMPACT_ATOMS: atom_id res chain seq x y z
N MET A 1 2.70 -45.05 26.75
CA MET A 1 2.74 -43.64 27.20
C MET A 1 2.45 -42.81 25.97
N THR A 2 1.25 -42.24 25.89
CA THR A 2 0.83 -41.37 24.77
C THR A 2 1.25 -39.97 25.15
N GLU A 3 2.15 -39.37 24.37
CA GLU A 3 2.56 -37.98 24.53
C GLU A 3 1.30 -37.09 24.42
N PRO A 4 1.07 -36.13 25.34
CA PRO A 4 -0.05 -35.22 25.21
C PRO A 4 0.11 -34.46 23.88
N PRO A 5 -0.99 -34.23 23.13
CA PRO A 5 -0.91 -33.49 21.87
C PRO A 5 -0.30 -32.11 22.15
N VAL A 6 0.80 -31.80 21.45
CA VAL A 6 1.41 -30.47 21.47
C VAL A 6 0.30 -29.47 21.14
N PRO A 7 0.02 -28.48 22.02
CA PRO A 7 -0.94 -27.44 21.69
C PRO A 7 -0.50 -26.80 20.38
N ALA A 8 -1.37 -26.77 19.38
CA ALA A 8 -1.07 -26.06 18.15
C ALA A 8 -0.66 -24.63 18.53
N GLU A 9 0.61 -24.27 18.27
CA GLU A 9 1.06 -22.90 18.48
C GLU A 9 0.09 -22.00 17.72
N ALA A 10 -0.63 -21.14 18.45
CA ALA A 10 -1.51 -20.16 17.84
C ALA A 10 -0.65 -19.35 16.86
N SER A 11 -1.03 -19.31 15.58
CA SER A 11 -0.27 -18.56 14.59
C SER A 11 -0.24 -17.09 15.01
N ASP A 12 0.95 -16.50 15.07
CA ASP A 12 1.08 -15.07 15.34
C ASP A 12 0.27 -14.30 14.29
N PRO A 13 -0.75 -13.50 14.67
CA PRO A 13 -1.56 -12.72 13.73
C PRO A 13 -0.74 -11.79 12.83
N ARG A 14 0.50 -11.46 13.21
CA ARG A 14 1.44 -10.65 12.41
C ARG A 14 1.93 -11.38 11.16
N ASP A 15 1.86 -12.71 11.16
CA ASP A 15 2.26 -13.57 10.05
C ASP A 15 1.11 -13.80 9.04
N ASP A 16 -0.11 -13.34 9.33
CA ASP A 16 -1.23 -13.47 8.41
C ASP A 16 -1.06 -12.57 7.17
N PRO A 17 -1.62 -12.95 6.01
CA PRO A 17 -1.59 -12.10 4.82
C PRO A 17 -2.38 -10.81 5.04
N ALA A 18 -2.02 -9.75 4.30
CA ALA A 18 -2.72 -8.49 4.42
C ALA A 18 -4.18 -8.61 3.93
N PRO A 19 -5.18 -8.18 4.73
CA PRO A 19 -6.58 -8.23 4.34
C PRO A 19 -6.82 -7.28 3.16
N LEU A 20 -7.23 -7.84 2.01
CA LEU A 20 -7.31 -7.10 0.75
C LEU A 20 -8.19 -5.85 0.86
N GLY A 21 -9.40 -5.99 1.39
CA GLY A 21 -10.37 -4.89 1.48
C GLY A 21 -9.90 -3.76 2.40
N GLU A 22 -9.43 -4.11 3.59
CA GLU A 22 -8.92 -3.13 4.56
C GLU A 22 -7.65 -2.44 4.05
N THR A 23 -6.73 -3.18 3.46
CA THR A 23 -5.47 -2.64 2.92
C THR A 23 -5.74 -1.63 1.80
N VAL A 24 -6.55 -2.02 0.81
CA VAL A 24 -6.92 -1.14 -0.30
C VAL A 24 -7.71 0.07 0.21
N GLY A 25 -8.67 -0.16 1.12
CA GLY A 25 -9.49 0.90 1.70
C GLY A 25 -8.65 1.91 2.46
N LEU A 26 -7.74 1.46 3.33
CA LEU A 26 -6.83 2.32 4.09
C LEU A 26 -5.96 3.18 3.16
N LEU A 27 -5.38 2.58 2.13
CA LEU A 27 -4.52 3.28 1.17
C LEU A 27 -5.30 4.31 0.35
N VAL A 28 -6.49 3.97 -0.13
CA VAL A 28 -7.36 4.88 -0.87
C VAL A 28 -7.79 6.05 0.02
N LEU A 29 -8.26 5.77 1.23
CA LEU A 29 -8.67 6.80 2.18
C LEU A 29 -7.51 7.69 2.60
N SER A 30 -6.32 7.11 2.82
CA SER A 30 -5.11 7.87 3.13
C SER A 30 -4.68 8.76 1.97
N ALA A 31 -4.71 8.26 0.74
CA ALA A 31 -4.42 9.04 -0.46
C ALA A 31 -5.38 10.23 -0.60
N ILE A 32 -6.68 10.00 -0.40
CA ILE A 32 -7.70 11.07 -0.41
C ILE A 32 -7.44 12.07 0.71
N ALA A 33 -7.20 11.61 1.94
CA ALA A 33 -6.96 12.48 3.09
C ALA A 33 -5.73 13.37 2.89
N ILE A 34 -4.64 12.84 2.32
CA ILE A 34 -3.41 13.60 2.05
C ILE A 34 -3.64 14.62 0.94
N MET A 35 -4.39 14.28 -0.11
CA MET A 35 -4.76 15.27 -1.14
C MET A 35 -5.61 16.40 -0.56
N LEU A 36 -6.60 16.06 0.27
CA LEU A 36 -7.44 17.05 0.95
C LEU A 36 -6.61 17.93 1.90
N PHE A 37 -5.66 17.34 2.62
CA PHE A 37 -4.75 18.07 3.50
C PHE A 37 -3.85 19.02 2.71
N ALA A 38 -3.22 18.56 1.63
CA ALA A 38 -2.39 19.39 0.76
C ALA A 38 -3.20 20.55 0.15
N TRP A 39 -4.45 20.29 -0.22
CA TRP A 39 -5.37 21.33 -0.70
C TRP A 39 -5.73 22.35 0.40
N LEU A 40 -6.03 21.89 1.62
CA LEU A 40 -6.36 22.76 2.76
C LEU A 40 -5.19 23.64 3.23
N VAL A 41 -3.96 23.14 3.13
CA VAL A 41 -2.76 23.85 3.59
C VAL A 41 -2.28 24.90 2.56
N GLY A 42 -2.91 24.97 1.38
CA GLY A 42 -2.57 25.99 0.38
C GLY A 42 -1.21 25.78 -0.28
N GLU A 43 -0.63 24.57 -0.17
CA GLU A 43 0.55 24.14 -0.96
C GLU A 43 0.24 24.03 -2.48
N THR A 44 -0.88 24.61 -2.91
CA THR A 44 -1.35 24.69 -4.30
C THR A 44 -1.15 26.06 -4.94
N ASP A 45 -0.74 27.09 -4.18
CA ASP A 45 -0.58 28.46 -4.68
C ASP A 45 0.86 28.74 -5.13
N GLY A 46 1.18 28.31 -6.35
CA GLY A 46 2.35 28.79 -7.10
C GLY A 46 3.24 27.67 -7.66
N GLU A 47 2.99 27.27 -8.90
CA GLU A 47 3.92 26.49 -9.74
C GLU A 47 4.41 25.15 -9.16
N GLY A 48 3.52 24.19 -9.01
CA GLY A 48 3.93 22.79 -8.96
C GLY A 48 2.86 21.87 -8.36
N PRO A 49 2.78 20.60 -8.79
CA PRO A 49 1.98 19.62 -8.06
C PRO A 49 2.49 19.62 -6.61
N ALA A 50 1.59 19.67 -5.62
CA ALA A 50 1.91 19.49 -4.19
C ALA A 50 3.10 18.54 -4.08
N PRO A 51 4.21 18.96 -3.44
CA PRO A 51 5.55 18.51 -3.79
C PRO A 51 5.49 17.01 -3.97
N LEU A 52 5.71 16.53 -5.21
CA LEU A 52 5.41 15.16 -5.67
C LEU A 52 5.84 14.10 -4.64
N LYS A 53 6.87 14.42 -3.85
CA LYS A 53 7.37 13.71 -2.66
C LYS A 53 6.32 13.52 -1.54
N LEU A 54 5.62 14.54 -1.05
CA LEU A 54 4.59 14.38 0.00
C LEU A 54 3.43 13.52 -0.49
N VAL A 55 3.04 13.70 -1.75
CA VAL A 55 1.98 12.92 -2.39
C VAL A 55 2.46 11.46 -2.59
N LEU A 56 3.64 11.21 -3.16
CA LEU A 56 4.15 9.85 -3.38
C LEU A 56 4.58 9.11 -2.10
N PHE A 57 5.07 9.80 -1.08
CA PHE A 57 5.61 9.17 0.12
C PHE A 57 4.67 9.22 1.32
N GLY A 58 3.61 10.02 1.30
CA GLY A 58 2.69 10.17 2.43
C GLY A 58 1.98 8.86 2.82
N PRO A 59 1.22 8.21 1.92
CA PRO A 59 0.61 6.91 2.22
C PRO A 59 1.67 5.82 2.47
N LEU A 60 2.81 5.90 1.77
CA LEU A 60 3.95 5.00 1.96
C LEU A 60 4.52 5.10 3.38
N GLY A 61 4.65 6.31 3.91
CA GLY A 61 5.12 6.58 5.26
C GLY A 61 4.14 6.13 6.33
N LEU A 62 2.84 6.26 6.08
CA LEU A 62 1.79 5.81 7.00
C LEU A 62 1.79 4.28 7.12
N VAL A 63 1.84 3.58 5.98
CA VAL A 63 1.98 2.11 5.96
C VAL A 63 3.31 1.66 6.55
N PHE A 64 4.42 2.34 6.21
CA PHE A 64 5.74 2.00 6.76
C PHE A 64 5.79 2.18 8.28
N PHE A 65 5.19 3.26 8.79
CA PHE A 65 5.06 3.50 10.23
C PHE A 65 4.26 2.37 10.90
N GLU A 66 3.13 1.95 10.32
CA GLU A 66 2.29 0.88 10.86
C GLU A 66 3.01 -0.48 10.85
N VAL A 67 3.71 -0.81 9.76
CA VAL A 67 4.53 -2.02 9.63
C VAL A 67 5.68 -2.03 10.64
N MET A 68 6.33 -0.89 10.88
CA MET A 68 7.47 -0.82 11.80
C MET A 68 7.08 -0.78 13.26
N THR A 69 5.95 -0.15 13.59
CA THR A 69 5.46 -0.05 14.98
C THR A 69 4.77 -1.32 15.45
N ASN A 70 4.07 -2.02 14.56
CA ASN A 70 3.30 -3.21 14.92
C ASN A 70 3.92 -4.53 14.41
N GLU A 71 5.05 -4.46 13.69
CA GLU A 71 5.76 -5.60 13.05
C GLU A 71 4.88 -6.44 12.10
N VAL A 72 3.78 -5.86 11.62
CA VAL A 72 2.78 -6.56 10.81
C VAL A 72 3.33 -6.76 9.40
N TRP A 73 3.19 -7.97 8.85
CA TRP A 73 3.59 -8.32 7.47
C TRP A 73 5.07 -8.16 7.16
N TRP A 74 5.95 -8.05 8.16
CA TRP A 74 7.39 -7.90 7.95
C TRP A 74 7.99 -9.05 7.13
N ARG A 75 7.50 -10.30 7.27
CA ARG A 75 7.93 -11.45 6.44
C ARG A 75 7.42 -11.41 4.99
N ARG A 76 6.48 -10.51 4.71
CA ARG A 76 5.74 -10.34 3.45
C ARG A 76 6.00 -8.97 2.81
N TRP A 77 6.96 -8.21 3.34
CA TRP A 77 7.38 -6.88 2.88
C TRP A 77 7.71 -6.84 1.39
N TRP A 78 8.22 -7.95 0.86
CA TRP A 78 8.58 -8.09 -0.55
C TRP A 78 7.41 -7.82 -1.49
N GLY A 79 6.16 -8.03 -1.06
CA GLY A 79 4.96 -7.73 -1.83
C GLY A 79 4.82 -6.24 -2.16
N ALA A 80 5.52 -5.37 -1.42
CA ALA A 80 5.55 -3.93 -1.70
C ALA A 80 6.28 -3.63 -3.01
N ILE A 81 7.24 -4.46 -3.42
CA ILE A 81 8.00 -4.28 -4.66
C ILE A 81 7.09 -4.41 -5.91
N PRO A 82 6.38 -5.55 -6.13
CA PRO A 82 5.46 -5.65 -7.25
C PRO A 82 4.28 -4.67 -7.11
N GLY A 83 3.84 -4.37 -5.89
CA GLY A 83 2.82 -3.34 -5.65
C GLY A 83 3.26 -1.96 -6.13
N ALA A 84 4.48 -1.54 -5.80
CA ALA A 84 5.02 -0.24 -6.18
C ALA A 84 5.22 -0.15 -7.70
N ALA A 85 5.72 -1.21 -8.33
CA ALA A 85 5.85 -1.27 -9.78
C ALA A 85 4.48 -1.12 -10.47
N ALA A 86 3.47 -1.87 -10.02
CA ALA A 86 2.12 -1.79 -10.59
C ALA A 86 1.48 -0.41 -10.38
N GLY A 87 1.60 0.16 -9.18
CA GLY A 87 1.10 1.49 -8.86
C GLY A 87 1.76 2.59 -9.71
N LEU A 88 3.08 2.53 -9.90
CA LEU A 88 3.82 3.51 -10.73
C LEU A 88 3.40 3.42 -12.19
N VAL A 89 3.30 2.22 -12.75
CA VAL A 89 2.84 2.02 -14.13
C VAL A 89 1.43 2.60 -14.28
N LEU A 90 0.51 2.26 -13.37
CA LEU A 90 -0.85 2.76 -13.42
C LEU A 90 -0.93 4.29 -13.25
N TYR A 91 -0.05 4.88 -12.44
CA TYR A 91 0.02 6.33 -12.29
C TYR A 91 0.44 7.00 -13.60
N PHE A 92 1.55 6.60 -14.21
CA PHE A 92 2.08 7.29 -15.39
C PHE A 92 1.23 7.03 -16.65
N GLU A 93 0.93 5.77 -16.94
CA GLU A 93 0.11 5.37 -18.10
C GLU A 93 -1.35 5.80 -17.91
N GLY A 94 -1.89 5.56 -16.71
CA GLY A 94 -3.27 5.89 -16.38
C GLY A 94 -3.51 7.40 -16.37
N ARG A 95 -2.58 8.21 -15.85
CA ARG A 95 -2.72 9.69 -15.90
C ARG A 95 -2.79 10.19 -17.33
N ALA A 96 -1.91 9.71 -18.21
CA ALA A 96 -1.91 10.11 -19.62
C ALA A 96 -3.24 9.73 -20.29
N THR A 97 -3.75 8.53 -20.03
CA THR A 97 -5.03 8.06 -20.56
C THR A 97 -6.23 8.84 -19.99
N LEU A 98 -6.17 9.20 -18.70
CA LEU A 98 -7.24 9.92 -18.00
C LEU A 98 -7.30 11.39 -18.40
N GLU A 99 -6.17 11.99 -18.81
CA GLU A 99 -6.10 13.38 -19.24
C GLU A 99 -7.08 13.67 -20.39
N ASP A 100 -7.22 12.71 -21.32
CA ASP A 100 -8.14 12.80 -22.46
C ASP A 100 -9.62 12.60 -22.07
N ILE A 101 -9.91 11.96 -20.93
CA ILE A 101 -11.26 11.56 -20.52
C ILE A 101 -11.86 12.53 -19.51
N VAL A 102 -11.11 12.85 -18.45
CA VAL A 102 -11.59 13.65 -17.30
C VAL A 102 -10.95 15.04 -17.23
N GLY A 103 -10.00 15.33 -18.11
CA GLY A 103 -9.25 16.57 -18.16
C GLY A 103 -8.06 16.61 -17.19
N ALA A 104 -7.08 17.46 -17.50
CA ALA A 104 -5.81 17.56 -16.78
C ALA A 104 -5.96 17.87 -15.27
N SER A 105 -7.01 18.61 -14.89
CA SER A 105 -7.28 18.96 -13.49
C SER A 105 -7.67 17.76 -12.62
N TRP A 106 -8.35 16.75 -13.20
CA TRP A 106 -8.79 15.56 -12.49
C TRP A 106 -7.93 14.32 -12.78
N ALA A 107 -7.21 14.30 -13.89
CA ALA A 107 -6.38 13.15 -14.27
C ALA A 107 -5.33 12.80 -13.20
N THR A 108 -4.65 13.81 -12.66
CA THR A 108 -3.63 13.63 -11.62
C THR A 108 -4.18 13.04 -10.31
N PRO A 109 -5.19 13.65 -9.64
CA PRO A 109 -5.73 13.10 -8.40
C PRO A 109 -6.38 11.72 -8.59
N VAL A 110 -7.07 11.48 -9.70
CA VAL A 110 -7.70 10.19 -9.98
C VAL A 110 -6.63 9.12 -10.21
N ALA A 111 -5.62 9.38 -11.06
CA ALA A 111 -4.52 8.46 -11.30
C ALA A 111 -3.75 8.12 -10.01
N TYR A 112 -3.56 9.12 -9.14
CA TYR A 112 -2.91 8.93 -7.85
C TYR A 112 -3.68 7.97 -6.93
N VAL A 113 -4.99 8.16 -6.77
CA VAL A 113 -5.83 7.26 -5.96
C VAL A 113 -5.85 5.85 -6.54
N LEU A 114 -5.97 5.73 -7.87
CA LEU A 114 -5.94 4.44 -8.56
C LEU A 114 -4.60 3.72 -8.37
N ALA A 115 -3.49 4.44 -8.45
CA ALA A 115 -2.15 3.90 -8.23
C ALA A 115 -2.02 3.28 -6.83
N TRP A 116 -2.54 3.95 -5.79
CA TRP A 116 -2.54 3.43 -4.42
C TRP A 116 -3.50 2.27 -4.20
N ALA A 117 -4.68 2.30 -4.83
CA ALA A 117 -5.60 1.16 -4.83
C ALA A 117 -4.94 -0.08 -5.46
N CYS A 118 -4.25 0.12 -6.59
CA CYS A 118 -3.52 -0.94 -7.30
C CYS A 118 -2.35 -1.47 -6.47
N PHE A 119 -1.55 -0.57 -5.89
CA PHE A 119 -0.48 -0.93 -4.96
C PHE A 119 -1.03 -1.82 -3.83
N GLY A 120 -2.09 -1.39 -3.16
CA GLY A 120 -2.71 -2.14 -2.06
C GLY A 120 -3.23 -3.51 -2.49
N ALA A 121 -3.86 -3.58 -3.65
CA ALA A 121 -4.40 -4.83 -4.19
C ALA A 121 -3.28 -5.83 -4.51
N VAL A 122 -2.24 -5.37 -5.20
CA VAL A 122 -1.08 -6.20 -5.58
C VAL A 122 -0.27 -6.58 -4.35
N PHE A 123 -0.06 -5.66 -3.40
CA PHE A 123 0.60 -5.94 -2.12
C PHE A 123 -0.17 -7.02 -1.36
N ALA A 124 -1.49 -6.88 -1.18
CA ALA A 124 -2.29 -7.87 -0.48
C ALA A 124 -2.28 -9.24 -1.21
N LEU A 125 -2.30 -9.25 -2.54
CA LEU A 125 -2.15 -10.47 -3.35
C LEU A 125 -0.78 -11.13 -3.16
N ALA A 126 0.29 -10.38 -3.34
CA ALA A 126 1.66 -10.84 -3.19
C ALA A 126 1.93 -11.30 -1.75
N SER A 127 1.38 -10.59 -0.75
CA SER A 127 1.56 -10.91 0.66
C SER A 127 1.12 -12.32 0.99
N ARG A 128 0.23 -12.97 0.23
CA ARG A 128 -0.19 -14.36 0.46
C ARG A 128 0.95 -15.37 0.35
N VAL A 129 2.01 -15.05 -0.38
CA VAL A 129 3.20 -15.93 -0.50
C VAL A 129 4.29 -15.44 0.46
N PRO A 130 4.57 -16.13 1.57
CA PRO A 130 5.61 -15.71 2.51
C PRO A 130 7.01 -15.97 1.92
N LEU A 131 7.93 -15.02 2.07
CA LEU A 131 9.36 -15.27 1.83
C LEU A 131 9.97 -15.86 3.10
N GLY A 132 10.09 -17.19 3.11
CA GLY A 132 10.75 -17.91 4.19
C GLY A 132 10.11 -19.26 4.44
N ARG A 133 10.74 -20.32 3.94
CA ARG A 133 10.52 -21.67 4.47
C ARG A 133 10.87 -21.66 5.96
N ARG A 134 10.00 -22.24 6.78
CA ARG A 134 10.39 -22.84 8.06
C ARG A 134 11.61 -23.72 7.79
N THR A 135 12.76 -23.37 8.33
CA THR A 135 13.74 -24.39 8.71
C THR A 135 13.17 -25.08 9.96
N SER A 136 12.21 -25.98 9.73
CA SER A 136 11.88 -27.03 10.68
C SER A 136 12.93 -28.11 10.47
N SER A 137 14.10 -27.95 11.09
CA SER A 137 14.95 -29.08 11.42
C SER A 137 14.33 -29.78 12.63
N ALA A 138 13.69 -30.92 12.40
CA ALA A 138 13.46 -31.97 13.38
C ALA A 138 13.35 -33.30 12.62
#